data_AF-A0A3A9JT81-F1
#
_entry.id   AF-A0A3A9JT81-F1
#
_cell.length_a   1.000
_cell.length_b   1.000
_cell.length_c   1.000
_cell.angle_alpha   90.00
_cell.angle_beta   90.00
_cell.angle_gamma   90.00
#
_symmetry.space_group_name_H-M   'P 1'
#
loop_
_entity.id
_entity.type
_entity.pdbx_description
1 polymer ?
#
loop_
_entity_poly.entity_id
_entity_poly.type
_entity_poly.pdbx_seq_one_letter_code
_entity_poly.pdbx_strand_id
1 'polypeptide(L)' 'MSDTEQDNAAPAFEEVIRTRAYLMWEADGKPESGADQYWHQARERIEAETHSAYPPASSGAHRS' A
#
# COMPACT_ATOMS: atom_id res chain seq x y z
N MET A 1 -2.91 -18.37 24.42
CA MET A 1 -2.25 -18.45 23.10
C MET A 1 -2.28 -17.06 22.54
N SER A 2 -1.10 -16.52 22.26
CA SER A 2 -0.83 -15.25 21.57
C SER A 2 -1.82 -15.07 20.42
N ASP A 3 -2.38 -13.89 20.18
CA ASP A 3 -1.62 -12.76 19.67
C ASP A 3 -2.44 -11.48 19.89
N THR A 4 -1.75 -10.43 20.31
CA THR A 4 -2.25 -9.12 20.69
C THR A 4 -3.20 -8.54 19.65
N GLU A 5 -4.42 -8.19 20.09
CA GLU A 5 -5.05 -6.89 19.85
C GLU A 5 -4.46 -6.13 18.64
N GLN A 6 -4.81 -6.59 17.43
CA GLN A 6 -4.37 -6.01 16.16
C GLN A 6 -5.17 -4.71 15.87
N ASP A 7 -5.29 -3.84 16.87
CA ASP A 7 -5.74 -2.45 16.70
C ASP A 7 -4.50 -1.61 16.42
N ASN A 8 -3.97 -1.75 15.20
CA ASN A 8 -2.88 -0.92 14.71
C ASN A 8 -3.04 -0.82 13.20
N ALA A 9 -3.46 0.33 12.72
CA ALA A 9 -3.63 0.59 11.29
C ALA A 9 -2.30 0.53 10.51
N ALA A 10 -1.14 0.55 11.19
CA ALA A 10 0.18 0.49 10.57
C ALA A 10 0.67 -0.92 10.13
N PRO A 11 0.60 -2.00 10.94
CA PRO A 11 0.98 -3.34 10.50
C PRO A 11 0.07 -3.89 9.40
N ALA A 12 -1.23 -3.57 9.44
CA ALA A 12 -2.15 -3.97 8.36
C ALA A 12 -1.73 -3.36 7.01
N PHE A 13 -1.25 -2.12 7.01
CA PHE A 13 -0.77 -1.44 5.81
C PHE A 13 0.47 -2.11 5.21
N GLU A 14 1.47 -2.40 6.04
CA GLU A 14 2.69 -3.10 5.62
C GLU A 14 2.41 -4.52 5.11
N GLU A 15 1.48 -5.25 5.73
CA GLU A 15 1.06 -6.57 5.26
C GLU A 15 0.37 -6.52 3.89
N VAL A 16 -0.46 -5.50 3.65
CA VAL A 16 -1.09 -5.29 2.34
C VAL A 16 -0.02 -4.97 1.29
N ILE A 17 0.96 -4.13 1.61
CA ILE A 17 2.09 -3.83 0.73
C ILE A 17 2.86 -5.10 0.39
N ARG A 18 3.25 -5.87 1.41
CA ARG A 18 4.01 -7.12 1.22
C ARG A 18 3.26 -8.10 0.34
N THR A 19 1.96 -8.27 0.58
CA THR A 19 1.10 -9.17 -0.20
C THR A 19 0.98 -8.70 -1.65
N ARG A 20 0.71 -7.40 -1.87
CA ARG A 20 0.57 -6.81 -3.21
C ARG A 20 1.89 -6.87 -3.99
N ALA A 21 3.01 -6.61 -3.32
CA ALA A 21 4.36 -6.73 -3.88
C ALA A 21 4.68 -8.17 -4.28
N TYR A 22 4.40 -9.14 -3.41
CA TYR A 22 4.62 -10.56 -3.69
C TYR A 22 3.80 -11.04 -4.89
N LEU A 23 2.52 -10.66 -4.97
CA LEU A 23 1.66 -11.00 -6.11
C LEU A 23 2.18 -10.39 -7.42
N MET A 24 2.64 -9.13 -7.38
CA MET A 24 3.20 -8.47 -8.55
C MET A 24 4.52 -9.11 -9.00
N TRP A 25 5.40 -9.42 -8.04
CA TRP A 25 6.66 -10.11 -8.28
C TRP A 25 6.46 -11.53 -8.81
N GLU A 26 5.49 -12.27 -8.27
CA GLU A 26 5.13 -13.62 -8.73
C GLU A 26 4.54 -13.61 -10.15
N ALA A 27 3.67 -12.65 -10.45
CA ALA A 27 3.07 -12.49 -11.78
C ALA A 27 4.11 -12.16 -12.87
N ASP A 28 5.19 -11.46 -12.51
CA ASP A 28 6.29 -11.10 -13.41
C ASP A 28 7.34 -12.22 -13.57
N GLY A 29 7.12 -13.39 -12.95
CA GLY A 29 8.01 -14.55 -13.04
C GLY A 29 9.11 -14.59 -12.00
N LYS A 30 8.93 -13.88 -10.87
CA LYS A 30 9.85 -13.85 -9.72
C LYS A 30 11.28 -13.47 -10.08
N PRO A 31 11.51 -12.30 -10.72
CA PRO A 31 12.86 -11.85 -11.03
C PRO A 31 13.68 -11.67 -9.75
N GLU A 32 14.90 -12.23 -9.70
CA GLU A 32 15.77 -12.22 -8.52
C GLU A 32 16.14 -10.81 -8.04
N SER A 33 16.06 -9.82 -8.93
CA SER A 33 16.43 -8.41 -8.67
C SER A 33 15.26 -7.49 -8.33
N GLY A 34 14.04 -8.03 -8.14
CA GLY A 34 12.81 -7.23 -8.17
C GLY A 34 12.10 -7.02 -6.83
N ALA A 35 12.33 -7.88 -5.82
CA ALA A 35 11.44 -7.94 -4.65
C ALA A 35 11.30 -6.60 -3.92
N ASP A 36 12.41 -5.89 -3.65
CA ASP A 36 12.40 -4.57 -3.03
C ASP A 36 11.76 -3.49 -3.93
N GLN A 37 12.02 -3.54 -5.25
CA GLN A 37 11.41 -2.61 -6.20
C GLN A 37 9.89 -2.77 -6.25
N TYR A 38 9.41 -4.02 -6.26
CA TYR A 38 7.99 -4.34 -6.20
C TYR A 38 7.36 -3.94 -4.86
N TRP A 39 8.11 -4.01 -3.75
CA TRP A 39 7.67 -3.54 -2.45
C TRP A 39 7.42 -2.03 -2.43
N HIS A 40 8.38 -1.23 -2.91
CA HIS A 40 8.22 0.22 -3.02
C HIS A 40 7.06 0.59 -3.96
N GLN A 41 6.94 -0.07 -5.11
CA GLN A 41 5.86 0.22 -6.07
C GLN A 41 4.47 -0.14 -5.51
N ALA A 42 4.35 -1.25 -4.79
CA ALA A 42 3.11 -1.64 -4.11
C ALA A 42 2.72 -0.61 -3.05
N ARG A 43 3.71 -0.16 -2.26
CA ARG A 43 3.52 0.88 -1.25
C ARG A 43 2.96 2.16 -1.84
N GLU A 44 3.59 2.71 -2.87
CA GLU A 44 3.11 3.96 -3.49
C GLU A 44 1.68 3.83 -4.01
N ARG A 45 1.31 2.68 -4.60
CA ARG A 45 -0.05 2.44 -5.08
C ARG A 45 -1.07 2.39 -3.96
N ILE A 46 -0.75 1.75 -2.84
CA ILE A 46 -1.66 1.63 -1.69
C ILE A 46 -1.75 2.96 -0.94
N GLU A 47 -0.64 3.70 -0.79
CA GLU A 47 -0.62 5.07 -0.28
C GLU A 47 -1.51 5.97 -1.15
N ALA A 48 -1.41 5.87 -2.48
CA ALA A 48 -2.27 6.60 -3.41
C ALA A 48 -3.74 6.16 -3.37
N GLU A 49 -4.05 4.86 -3.27
CA GLU A 49 -5.42 4.35 -3.08
C GLU A 49 -6.02 4.87 -1.77
N THR A 50 -5.23 4.93 -0.69
CA THR A 50 -5.66 5.42 0.63
C THR A 50 -5.86 6.94 0.63
N HIS A 51 -4.90 7.69 0.05
CA HIS A 51 -4.99 9.14 -0.13
C HIS A 51 -6.06 9.56 -1.13
N SER A 52 -6.40 8.71 -2.12
CA SER A 52 -7.46 8.99 -3.09
C SER A 52 -8.84 8.58 -2.59
N ALA A 53 -8.94 7.55 -1.74
CA ALA A 53 -10.20 7.13 -1.11
C ALA A 53 -10.67 8.13 -0.04
N TYR A 54 -9.75 8.96 0.48
CA TYR A 54 -10.08 10.12 1.29
C TYR A 54 -9.90 11.38 0.45
N PRO A 55 -10.94 11.93 -0.23
CA PRO A 55 -10.80 13.28 -0.78
C PRO A 55 -10.44 14.19 0.39
N PRO A 56 -9.34 14.98 0.34
CA PRO A 56 -9.22 16.06 1.29
C PRO A 56 -10.47 16.90 1.04
N ALA A 57 -11.34 17.01 2.05
CA ALA A 57 -12.46 17.92 2.05
C ALA A 57 -11.92 19.36 2.04
N SER A 58 -11.17 19.76 1.02
CA SER A 58 -10.48 21.03 0.85
C SER A 58 -9.72 21.02 -0.49
N SER A 59 -10.44 21.16 -1.60
CA SER A 59 -9.92 21.83 -2.82
C SER A 59 -11.10 22.20 -3.72
N GLY A 60 -12.09 22.85 -3.12
CA GLY A 60 -13.23 23.45 -3.79
C GLY A 60 -13.41 24.89 -3.33
N ALA A 61 -12.33 25.68 -3.30
CA ALA A 61 -12.38 27.12 -3.07
C ALA A 61 -11.37 27.83 -3.99
N HIS A 62 -11.48 27.59 -5.30
CA HIS A 62 -10.83 28.43 -6.31
C HIS A 62 -11.62 28.47 -7.63
N ARG A 63 -12.68 29.30 -7.66
CA ARG A 63 -13.27 30.00 -8.83
C ARG A 63 -14.65 30.53 -8.40
N SER A 64 -15.05 31.79 -8.61
CA SER A 64 -14.49 32.94 -9.31
C SER A 64 -15.01 34.22 -8.66
#